data_AF-A0A2U1L3W7-F1
#
_entry.id   AF-A0A2U1L3W7-F1
#
_cell.length_a   1.000
_cell.length_b   1.000
_cell.length_c   1.000
_cell.angle_alpha   90.00
_cell.angle_beta   90.00
_cell.angle_gamma   90.00
#
_symmetry.space_group_name_H-M   'P 1'
#
loop_
_entity.id
_entity.type
_entity.pdbx_description
1 polymer ?
#
loop_
_entity_poly.entity_id
_entity_poly.type
_entity_poly.pdbx_seq_one_letter_code
_entity_poly.pdbx_strand_id
1 'polypeptide(L)'
;MIVHTFDELEAPLIKELKSIFPNVYTIGHLQVHLNQITEKESVNSNFSGYSLWKEEPECIEWLQSKEVNSVVYVNFGSSAVMSLQDLLEFGWGLVNNNHFFLWIIRTDLVYGKPVRKGFIARWCSQEEVLKHPSVGGFLTHGGWGSVIESLSAGVPMVCWPFSHDQRVNCRQMCKEWEVGMEIEGNLKRDVEEKLVRELMDGIV
;
A
#
# COMPACT_ATOMS: atom_id res chain seq x y z
N MET A 1 -9.16 -14.30 -21.02
CA MET A 1 -9.22 -13.57 -19.74
C MET A 1 -7.86 -12.98 -19.46
N ILE A 2 -7.80 -11.72 -19.06
CA ILE A 2 -6.57 -11.03 -18.68
C ILE A 2 -6.69 -10.75 -17.18
N VAL A 3 -5.67 -11.13 -16.41
CA VAL A 3 -5.67 -11.04 -14.94
C VAL A 3 -4.42 -10.31 -14.49
N HIS A 4 -4.57 -9.33 -13.61
CA HIS A 4 -3.46 -8.54 -13.09
C HIS A 4 -2.70 -9.28 -11.98
N THR A 5 -2.05 -10.39 -12.32
CA THR A 5 -1.23 -11.21 -11.40
C THR A 5 -0.06 -11.82 -12.19
N PHE A 6 0.83 -12.59 -11.57
CA PHE A 6 1.90 -13.33 -12.25
C PHE A 6 1.88 -14.82 -11.87
N ASP A 7 2.38 -15.67 -12.78
CA ASP A 7 2.25 -17.13 -12.69
C ASP A 7 2.82 -17.70 -11.38
N GLU A 8 3.93 -17.15 -10.89
CA GLU A 8 4.60 -17.60 -9.67
C GLU A 8 3.85 -17.22 -8.38
N LEU A 9 3.13 -16.09 -8.36
CA LEU A 9 2.42 -15.61 -7.16
C LEU A 9 1.21 -16.50 -6.82
N GLU A 10 0.48 -16.92 -7.84
CA GLU A 10 -0.81 -17.58 -7.71
C GLU A 10 -0.93 -18.83 -8.59
N ALA A 11 0.15 -19.61 -8.72
CA ALA A 11 0.23 -20.78 -9.59
C ALA A 11 -0.97 -21.75 -9.47
N PRO A 12 -1.47 -22.09 -8.26
CA PRO A 12 -2.65 -22.94 -8.13
C PRO A 12 -3.92 -22.31 -8.73
N LEU A 13 -4.17 -21.03 -8.44
CA LEU A 13 -5.34 -20.31 -8.97
C LEU A 13 -5.27 -20.23 -10.50
N ILE A 14 -4.10 -19.89 -11.05
CA ILE A 14 -3.94 -19.71 -12.49
C ILE A 14 -4.11 -21.05 -13.22
N LYS A 15 -3.64 -22.15 -12.64
CA LYS A 15 -3.89 -23.50 -13.15
C LYS A 15 -5.39 -23.80 -13.23
N GLU A 16 -6.15 -23.49 -12.19
CA GLU A 16 -7.61 -23.66 -12.19
C GLU A 16 -8.29 -22.77 -13.24
N LEU A 17 -7.89 -21.50 -13.35
CA LEU A 17 -8.43 -20.58 -14.35
C LEU A 17 -8.16 -21.04 -15.79
N LYS A 18 -6.97 -21.57 -16.07
CA LYS A 18 -6.60 -22.15 -17.38
C LYS A 18 -7.42 -23.41 -17.72
N SER A 19 -8.01 -24.08 -16.72
CA SER A 19 -8.91 -25.21 -16.95
C SER A 19 -10.33 -24.79 -17.36
N ILE A 20 -10.76 -23.60 -16.92
CA ILE A 20 -12.10 -23.06 -17.16
C ILE A 20 -12.14 -22.20 -18.42
N PHE A 21 -11.10 -21.40 -18.64
CA PHE A 21 -11.03 -20.43 -19.73
C PHE A 21 -9.99 -20.86 -20.77
N PRO A 22 -10.31 -20.79 -22.07
CA PRO A 22 -9.41 -21.25 -23.14
C PRO A 22 -8.11 -20.43 -23.23
N ASN A 23 -8.16 -19.15 -22.84
CA ASN A 23 -7.02 -18.25 -22.84
C ASN A 23 -6.99 -17.46 -21.53
N VAL A 24 -5.90 -17.59 -20.77
CA VAL A 24 -5.64 -16.84 -19.53
C VAL A 24 -4.26 -16.19 -19.65
N TYR A 25 -4.22 -14.86 -19.53
CA TYR A 25 -2.99 -14.08 -19.60
C TYR A 25 -2.81 -13.32 -18.29
N THR A 26 -1.70 -13.58 -17.63
CA THR A 26 -1.27 -12.93 -16.39
C THR A 26 -0.38 -11.74 -16.77
N ILE A 27 -0.76 -10.52 -16.36
CA ILE A 27 -0.10 -9.27 -16.78
C ILE A 27 0.49 -8.46 -15.61
N GLY A 28 0.59 -9.06 -14.42
CA GLY A 28 1.35 -8.49 -13.31
C GLY A 28 2.85 -8.76 -13.50
N HIS A 29 3.76 -7.90 -13.06
CA HIS A 29 3.59 -6.59 -12.41
C HIS A 29 3.46 -5.48 -13.47
N LEU A 30 2.26 -4.93 -13.68
CA LEU A 30 2.00 -4.01 -14.80
C LEU A 30 2.98 -2.83 -14.81
N GLN A 31 3.34 -2.36 -13.62
CA GLN A 31 4.17 -1.18 -13.46
C GLN A 31 5.66 -1.43 -13.77
N VAL A 32 6.19 -2.63 -13.50
CA VAL A 32 7.53 -3.02 -13.99
C VAL A 32 7.56 -3.01 -15.52
N HIS A 33 6.51 -3.49 -16.17
CA HIS A 33 6.42 -3.49 -17.63
C HIS A 33 6.32 -2.07 -18.18
N LEU A 34 5.54 -1.19 -17.55
CA LEU A 34 5.41 0.21 -17.95
C LEU A 34 6.73 0.99 -17.80
N ASN A 35 7.46 0.76 -16.71
CA ASN A 35 8.77 1.40 -16.47
C ASN A 35 9.84 0.97 -17.50
N GLN A 36 9.66 -0.17 -18.19
CA GLN A 36 10.56 -0.64 -19.25
C GLN A 36 10.24 -0.03 -20.62
N ILE A 37 9.05 0.56 -20.79
CA ILE A 37 8.71 1.31 -22.00
C ILE A 37 9.50 2.62 -21.94
N THR A 38 10.67 2.64 -22.58
CA THR A 38 11.58 3.79 -22.58
C THR A 38 10.85 5.09 -22.95
N GLU A 39 11.24 6.19 -22.31
CA GLU A 39 10.75 7.57 -22.56
C GLU A 39 10.72 7.99 -24.04
N LYS A 40 11.43 7.27 -24.92
CA LYS A 40 11.41 7.51 -26.38
C LYS A 40 10.05 7.30 -27.05
N GLU A 41 9.15 6.53 -26.45
CA GLU A 41 7.76 6.37 -26.95
C GLU A 41 6.75 7.25 -26.20
N SER A 42 7.12 7.79 -25.03
CA SER A 42 6.23 8.59 -24.16
C SER A 42 6.18 10.08 -24.52
N VAL A 43 7.06 10.58 -25.40
CA VAL A 43 7.10 12.00 -25.82
C VAL A 43 5.76 12.48 -26.42
N ASN A 44 4.89 11.57 -26.87
CA ASN A 44 3.56 11.90 -27.41
C ASN A 44 2.38 11.52 -26.50
N SER A 45 2.61 11.02 -25.29
CA SER A 45 1.54 10.70 -24.34
C SER A 45 1.81 11.38 -23.00
N ASN A 46 0.97 12.36 -22.64
CA ASN A 46 0.84 12.91 -21.28
C ASN A 46 0.26 11.83 -20.32
N PHE A 47 0.87 10.66 -20.26
CA PHE A 47 0.41 9.55 -19.43
C PHE A 47 1.00 9.71 -18.03
N SER A 48 0.33 10.52 -17.20
CA SER A 48 0.69 10.76 -15.79
C SER A 48 0.28 9.60 -14.87
N GLY A 49 0.51 8.37 -15.31
CA GLY A 49 0.01 7.16 -14.64
C GLY A 49 -1.53 7.00 -14.70
N TYR A 50 -2.05 6.01 -13.97
CA TYR A 50 -3.51 5.76 -13.87
C TYR A 50 -4.17 6.54 -12.73
N SER A 51 -3.45 7.46 -12.07
CA SER A 51 -3.99 8.22 -10.96
C SER A 51 -5.04 9.22 -11.45
N LEU A 52 -6.24 9.15 -10.88
CA LEU A 52 -7.32 10.13 -11.13
C LEU A 52 -7.13 11.43 -10.33
N TRP A 53 -6.07 11.52 -9.52
CA TRP A 53 -5.86 12.61 -8.57
C TRP A 53 -4.50 13.24 -8.76
N LYS A 54 -4.43 14.56 -8.53
CA LYS A 54 -3.18 15.31 -8.55
C LYS A 54 -2.29 14.84 -7.41
N GLU A 55 -1.10 14.40 -7.75
CA GLU A 55 -0.08 13.95 -6.80
C GLU A 55 0.59 15.16 -6.12
N GLU A 56 0.89 15.00 -4.82
CA GLU A 56 1.58 16.00 -4.00
C GLU A 56 3.05 15.59 -3.81
N PRO A 57 4.02 16.22 -4.51
CA PRO A 57 5.43 15.80 -4.49
C PRO A 57 6.10 16.02 -3.12
N GLU A 58 5.54 16.87 -2.27
CA GLU A 58 6.08 17.23 -0.96
C GLU A 58 6.22 16.01 -0.04
N CYS A 59 5.40 14.97 -0.23
CA CYS A 59 5.54 13.73 0.54
C CYS A 59 6.84 12.98 0.20
N ILE A 60 7.26 12.99 -1.07
CA ILE A 60 8.51 12.37 -1.52
C ILE A 60 9.70 13.17 -0.98
N GLU A 61 9.66 14.50 -1.06
CA GLU A 61 10.70 15.36 -0.48
C GLU A 61 10.84 15.14 1.03
N TRP A 62 9.72 14.95 1.74
CA TRP A 62 9.74 14.62 3.16
C TRP A 62 10.40 13.26 3.44
N LEU A 63 10.14 12.23 2.60
CA LEU A 63 10.75 10.91 2.72
C LEU A 63 12.28 10.94 2.54
N GLN A 64 12.80 11.79 1.64
CA GLN A 64 14.25 11.92 1.41
C GLN A 64 15.04 12.33 2.66
N SER A 65 14.37 12.95 3.63
CA SER A 65 14.97 13.37 4.91
C SER A 65 14.86 12.32 6.03
N LYS A 66 14.53 11.07 5.69
CA LYS A 66 14.27 9.99 6.66
C LYS A 66 15.23 8.83 6.45
N GLU A 67 15.63 8.20 7.55
CA GLU A 67 16.49 7.02 7.53
C GLU A 67 15.82 5.84 6.82
N VAL A 68 16.64 4.90 6.33
CA VAL A 68 16.17 3.67 5.68
C VAL A 68 15.24 2.88 6.61
N ASN A 69 14.15 2.34 6.07
CA ASN A 69 13.16 1.53 6.81
C ASN A 69 12.62 2.19 8.10
N SER A 70 12.53 3.53 8.14
CA SER A 70 12.09 4.27 9.33
C SER A 70 10.66 4.81 9.26
N VAL A 71 10.03 4.73 8.09
CA VAL A 71 8.71 5.30 7.80
C VAL A 71 7.69 4.18 7.57
N VAL A 72 6.54 4.30 8.26
CA VAL A 72 5.33 3.53 7.98
C VAL A 72 4.50 4.32 6.97
N TYR A 73 4.26 3.73 5.80
CA TYR A 73 3.31 4.29 4.84
C TYR A 73 1.89 3.85 5.21
N VAL A 74 0.92 4.75 5.13
CA VAL A 74 -0.48 4.49 5.50
C VAL A 74 -1.39 4.97 4.39
N ASN A 75 -2.11 4.04 3.76
CA ASN A 75 -3.10 4.37 2.73
C ASN A 75 -4.19 3.29 2.62
N PHE A 76 -5.45 3.71 2.83
CA PHE A 76 -6.63 2.84 2.71
C PHE A 76 -7.31 2.93 1.33
N GLY A 77 -6.59 3.43 0.32
CA GLY A 77 -7.04 3.44 -1.06
C GLY A 77 -8.00 4.57 -1.39
N SER A 78 -8.59 4.49 -2.58
CA SER A 78 -9.37 5.59 -3.17
C SER A 78 -10.84 5.63 -2.74
N SER A 79 -11.35 4.58 -2.12
CA SER A 79 -12.79 4.42 -1.82
C SER A 79 -13.10 4.07 -0.37
N ALA A 80 -12.09 3.83 0.47
CA ALA A 80 -12.34 3.57 1.89
C ALA A 80 -12.93 4.82 2.56
N VAL A 81 -14.02 4.60 3.31
CA VAL A 81 -14.64 5.61 4.16
C VAL A 81 -14.45 5.16 5.59
N MET A 82 -13.63 5.91 6.33
CA MET A 82 -13.29 5.63 7.71
C MET A 82 -14.18 6.46 8.64
N SER A 83 -14.66 5.85 9.73
CA SER A 83 -15.38 6.61 10.76
C SER A 83 -14.41 7.57 11.48
N LEU A 84 -14.93 8.64 12.09
CA LEU A 84 -14.10 9.53 12.91
C LEU A 84 -13.46 8.76 14.08
N GLN A 85 -14.16 7.77 14.63
CA GLN A 85 -13.62 6.95 15.72
C GLN A 85 -12.40 6.15 15.24
N ASP A 86 -12.52 5.46 14.11
CA ASP A 86 -11.43 4.66 13.56
C ASP A 86 -10.24 5.55 13.16
N LEU A 87 -10.53 6.74 12.62
CA LEU A 87 -9.52 7.74 12.31
C LEU A 87 -8.71 8.15 13.54
N LEU A 88 -9.39 8.38 14.66
CA LEU A 88 -8.74 8.72 15.91
C LEU A 88 -7.93 7.55 16.46
N GLU A 89 -8.44 6.32 16.39
CA GLU A 89 -7.70 5.13 16.81
C GLU A 89 -6.39 4.99 16.01
N PHE A 90 -6.45 5.08 14.67
CA PHE A 90 -5.24 5.09 13.82
C PHE A 90 -4.30 6.24 14.15
N GLY A 91 -4.84 7.46 14.29
CA GLY A 91 -4.02 8.63 14.61
C GLY A 91 -3.28 8.49 15.93
N TRP A 92 -3.93 7.94 16.96
CA TRP A 92 -3.30 7.70 18.26
C TRP A 92 -2.28 6.56 18.20
N GLY A 93 -2.58 5.45 17.53
CA GLY A 93 -1.62 4.35 17.41
C GLY A 93 -0.37 4.74 16.63
N LEU A 94 -0.52 5.49 15.54
CA LEU A 94 0.62 6.05 14.78
C LEU A 94 1.46 7.03 15.62
N VAL A 95 0.83 7.88 16.42
CA VAL A 95 1.56 8.85 17.28
C VAL A 95 2.27 8.15 18.45
N ASN A 96 1.69 7.07 18.98
CA ASN A 96 2.28 6.27 20.05
C ASN A 96 3.45 5.42 19.54
N ASN A 97 3.42 5.04 18.27
CA ASN A 97 4.56 4.40 17.62
C ASN A 97 5.79 5.31 17.60
N ASN A 98 6.96 4.69 17.72
CA ASN A 98 8.21 5.44 17.68
C ASN A 98 8.73 5.75 16.26
N HIS A 99 8.07 5.19 15.23
CA HIS A 99 8.41 5.36 13.82
C HIS A 99 7.88 6.67 13.23
N PHE A 100 8.45 7.06 12.08
CA PHE A 100 7.85 8.10 11.25
C PHE A 100 6.65 7.53 10.49
N PHE A 101 5.69 8.36 10.09
CA PHE A 101 4.59 7.90 9.24
C PHE A 101 4.23 8.88 8.13
N LEU A 102 3.92 8.35 6.95
CA LEU A 102 3.31 9.09 5.85
C LEU A 102 1.88 8.60 5.69
N TRP A 103 0.90 9.45 5.96
CA TRP A 103 -0.51 9.08 5.89
C TRP A 103 -1.23 9.82 4.77
N ILE A 104 -1.73 9.05 3.80
CA ILE A 104 -2.63 9.54 2.76
C ILE A 104 -4.05 9.51 3.28
N ILE A 105 -4.63 10.68 3.44
CA ILE A 105 -6.00 10.85 3.92
C ILE A 105 -6.69 11.98 3.16
N ARG A 106 -8.01 11.88 3.02
CA ARG A 106 -8.85 12.85 2.31
C ARG A 106 -9.78 13.65 3.24
N THR A 107 -9.26 14.11 4.38
CA THR A 107 -9.99 15.00 5.32
C THR A 107 -9.52 16.46 5.25
N ASP A 108 -10.40 17.40 4.91
CA ASP A 108 -10.06 18.82 4.67
C ASP A 108 -9.53 19.61 5.88
N LEU A 109 -9.28 18.93 7.00
CA LEU A 109 -8.95 19.54 8.29
C LEU A 109 -7.45 19.55 8.62
N VAL A 110 -6.58 18.78 7.93
CA VAL A 110 -5.21 18.49 8.46
C VAL A 110 -4.07 18.43 7.43
N TYR A 111 -4.29 18.68 6.13
CA TYR A 111 -3.26 18.42 5.10
C TYR A 111 -2.05 19.35 5.12
N GLY A 112 -0.93 18.87 4.58
CA GLY A 112 0.27 19.67 4.29
C GLY A 112 1.03 20.14 5.53
N LYS A 113 0.69 19.60 6.70
CA LYS A 113 1.34 19.96 7.96
C LYS A 113 2.12 18.77 8.50
N PRO A 114 3.45 18.92 8.69
CA PRO A 114 4.20 17.99 9.50
C PRO A 114 3.57 17.94 10.90
N VAL A 115 3.11 16.76 11.29
CA VAL A 115 2.85 16.42 12.69
C VAL A 115 4.13 15.83 13.27
N ARG A 116 4.29 15.82 14.59
CA ARG A 116 5.57 15.63 15.29
C ARG A 116 6.49 14.53 14.71
N LYS A 117 5.91 13.44 14.21
CA LYS A 117 6.60 12.32 13.54
C LYS A 117 5.99 11.92 12.20
N GLY A 118 5.09 12.71 11.62
CA GLY A 118 4.38 12.29 10.43
C GLY A 118 4.11 13.37 9.42
N PHE A 119 3.82 12.94 8.20
CA PHE A 119 3.41 13.79 7.09
C PHE A 119 2.04 13.34 6.62
N ILE A 120 1.14 14.30 6.39
CA ILE A 120 -0.22 14.05 5.94
C ILE A 120 -0.42 14.70 4.58
N ALA A 121 -0.74 13.89 3.58
CA ALA A 121 -0.97 14.30 2.19
C ALA A 121 -2.37 13.85 1.72
N ARG A 122 -2.91 14.52 0.71
CA ARG A 122 -4.20 14.12 0.10
C ARG A 122 -4.04 12.95 -0.84
N TRP A 123 -2.92 12.95 -1.56
CA TRP A 123 -2.60 11.97 -2.58
C TRP A 123 -1.10 11.98 -2.89
N CYS A 124 -0.57 10.84 -3.33
CA CYS A 124 0.83 10.67 -3.69
C CYS A 124 0.96 9.68 -4.83
N SER A 125 2.11 9.68 -5.50
CA SER A 125 2.54 8.51 -6.26
C SER A 125 2.85 7.38 -5.28
N GLN A 126 1.87 6.50 -5.04
CA GLN A 126 2.02 5.39 -4.08
C GLN A 126 3.19 4.46 -4.46
N GLU A 127 3.40 4.25 -5.76
CA GLU A 127 4.53 3.48 -6.25
C GLU A 127 5.86 4.10 -5.86
N GLU A 128 6.05 5.41 -6.09
CA GLU A 128 7.29 6.10 -5.71
C GLU A 128 7.50 6.07 -4.20
N VAL A 129 6.43 6.23 -3.42
CA VAL A 129 6.47 6.11 -1.97
C VAL A 129 6.92 4.70 -1.56
N LEU A 130 6.29 3.64 -2.07
CA LEU A 130 6.62 2.26 -1.70
C LEU A 130 8.04 1.87 -2.13
N LYS A 131 8.54 2.39 -3.25
CA LYS A 131 9.92 2.19 -3.70
C LYS A 131 10.95 3.00 -2.92
N HIS A 132 10.52 3.98 -2.13
CA HIS A 132 11.44 4.85 -1.41
C HIS A 132 12.12 4.09 -0.26
N PRO A 133 13.47 4.12 -0.13
CA PRO A 133 14.20 3.30 0.84
C PRO A 133 13.86 3.59 2.30
N SER A 134 13.30 4.77 2.59
CA SER A 134 12.86 5.12 3.94
C SER A 134 11.57 4.41 4.37
N VAL A 135 10.78 3.88 3.45
CA VAL A 135 9.55 3.13 3.76
C VAL A 135 9.91 1.70 4.16
N GLY A 136 9.63 1.36 5.42
CA GLY A 136 9.90 0.02 5.96
C GLY A 136 8.65 -0.85 6.09
N GLY A 137 7.46 -0.27 5.95
CA GLY A 137 6.20 -0.99 6.15
C GLY A 137 4.99 -0.23 5.61
N PHE A 138 3.94 -0.97 5.27
CA PHE A 138 2.74 -0.43 4.67
C PHE A 138 1.47 -0.86 5.42
N LEU A 139 0.78 0.11 6.04
CA LEU A 139 -0.55 -0.05 6.58
C LEU A 139 -1.59 0.21 5.48
N THR A 140 -2.30 -0.85 5.07
CA THR A 140 -3.16 -0.86 3.89
C THR A 140 -4.53 -1.48 4.16
N HIS A 141 -5.47 -1.18 3.28
CA HIS A 141 -6.77 -1.87 3.22
C HIS A 141 -6.74 -3.20 2.46
N GLY A 142 -5.61 -3.57 1.84
CA GLY A 142 -5.48 -4.83 1.10
C GLY A 142 -6.14 -4.83 -0.30
N GLY A 143 -6.36 -3.65 -0.89
CA GLY A 143 -6.78 -3.56 -2.28
C GLY A 143 -5.72 -4.12 -3.23
N TRP A 144 -6.14 -4.87 -4.25
CA TRP A 144 -5.22 -5.67 -5.08
C TRP A 144 -4.07 -4.89 -5.71
N GLY A 145 -4.33 -3.67 -6.23
CA GLY A 145 -3.27 -2.82 -6.79
C GLY A 145 -2.21 -2.43 -5.77
N SER A 146 -2.63 -2.00 -4.57
CA SER A 146 -1.73 -1.69 -3.45
C SER A 146 -0.91 -2.90 -3.02
N VAL A 147 -1.51 -4.09 -2.99
CA VAL A 147 -0.82 -5.34 -2.63
C VAL A 147 0.27 -5.66 -3.64
N ILE A 148 -0.05 -5.61 -4.92
CA ILE A 148 0.90 -5.87 -6.01
C ILE A 148 2.05 -4.84 -6.00
N GLU A 149 1.77 -3.56 -5.78
CA GLU A 149 2.79 -2.52 -5.63
C GLU A 149 3.73 -2.78 -4.44
N SER A 150 3.17 -3.14 -3.27
CA SER A 150 3.96 -3.43 -2.06
C SER A 150 4.86 -4.66 -2.24
N LEU A 151 4.32 -5.74 -2.83
CA LEU A 151 5.06 -6.96 -3.12
C LEU A 151 6.28 -6.69 -4.00
N SER A 152 6.14 -5.87 -5.04
CA SER A 152 7.27 -5.53 -5.91
C SER A 152 8.27 -4.57 -5.31
N ALA A 153 7.83 -3.74 -4.36
CA ALA A 153 8.74 -2.91 -3.59
C ALA A 153 9.45 -3.69 -2.48
N GLY A 154 9.00 -4.92 -2.17
CA GLY A 154 9.52 -5.70 -1.06
C GLY A 154 9.14 -5.11 0.31
N VAL A 155 8.03 -4.38 0.38
CA VAL A 155 7.56 -3.73 1.62
C VAL A 155 6.51 -4.62 2.29
N PRO A 156 6.71 -5.03 3.56
CA PRO A 156 5.75 -5.85 4.29
C PRO A 156 4.51 -5.03 4.69
N MET A 157 3.39 -5.70 4.91
CA MET A 157 2.09 -5.05 5.09
C MET A 157 1.43 -5.34 6.44
N VAL A 158 0.80 -4.32 7.05
CA VAL A 158 -0.30 -4.52 7.99
C VAL A 158 -1.59 -4.23 7.25
N CYS A 159 -2.54 -5.15 7.28
CA CYS A 159 -3.78 -5.05 6.53
C CYS A 159 -4.98 -4.88 7.45
N TRP A 160 -5.81 -3.89 7.14
CA TRP A 160 -7.14 -3.70 7.76
C TRP A 160 -8.21 -3.71 6.66
N PRO A 161 -8.77 -4.88 6.32
CA PRO A 161 -9.66 -5.02 5.18
C PRO A 161 -11.06 -4.44 5.45
N PHE A 162 -11.60 -3.68 4.50
CA PHE A 162 -12.89 -3.02 4.62
C PHE A 162 -14.01 -3.72 3.83
N SER A 163 -13.78 -4.05 2.56
CA SER A 163 -14.84 -4.48 1.63
C SER A 163 -14.35 -5.36 0.46
N HIS A 164 -15.28 -5.92 -0.30
CA HIS A 164 -15.01 -6.65 -1.55
C HIS A 164 -14.00 -7.81 -1.38
N ASP A 165 -12.96 -7.81 -2.20
CA ASP A 165 -11.87 -8.79 -2.26
C ASP A 165 -10.83 -8.61 -1.15
N GLN A 166 -10.83 -7.47 -0.43
CA GLN A 166 -9.79 -7.11 0.53
C GLN A 166 -9.56 -8.14 1.62
N ARG A 167 -10.62 -8.81 2.10
CA ARG A 167 -10.49 -9.89 3.09
C ARG A 167 -9.79 -11.13 2.54
N VAL A 168 -10.05 -11.45 1.27
CA VAL A 168 -9.39 -12.57 0.59
C VAL A 168 -7.92 -12.24 0.36
N ASN A 169 -7.63 -11.03 -0.13
CA ASN A 169 -6.26 -10.54 -0.32
C ASN A 169 -5.49 -10.50 1.00
N CYS A 170 -6.12 -10.02 2.08
CA CYS A 170 -5.58 -10.01 3.44
C CYS A 170 -5.24 -11.43 3.92
N ARG A 171 -6.14 -12.39 3.72
CA ARG A 171 -5.86 -13.79 4.06
C ARG A 171 -4.70 -14.34 3.24
N GLN A 172 -4.65 -14.08 1.93
CA GLN A 172 -3.55 -14.54 1.07
C GLN A 172 -2.20 -13.98 1.55
N MET A 173 -2.10 -12.67 1.75
CA MET A 173 -0.84 -12.04 2.19
C MET A 173 -0.37 -12.54 3.55
N CYS A 174 -1.30 -12.83 4.48
CA CYS A 174 -0.95 -13.23 5.84
C CYS A 174 -0.70 -14.73 5.99
N LYS A 175 -1.35 -15.58 5.18
CA LYS A 175 -1.34 -17.05 5.38
C LYS A 175 -0.66 -17.84 4.28
N GLU A 176 -0.63 -17.32 3.07
CA GLU A 176 -0.08 -18.03 1.91
C GLU A 176 1.29 -17.46 1.51
N TRP A 177 1.43 -16.12 1.56
CA TRP A 177 2.68 -15.44 1.18
C TRP A 177 3.55 -15.04 2.37
N GLU A 178 2.97 -14.97 3.57
CA GLU A 178 3.69 -14.62 4.81
C GLU A 178 4.43 -13.27 4.72
N VAL A 179 3.79 -12.27 4.09
CA VAL A 179 4.36 -10.92 3.90
C VAL A 179 3.57 -9.84 4.65
N GLY A 180 2.66 -10.24 5.53
CA GLY A 180 1.87 -9.28 6.28
C GLY A 180 1.07 -9.83 7.44
N MET A 181 0.45 -8.91 8.17
CA MET A 181 -0.35 -9.16 9.37
C MET A 181 -1.73 -8.51 9.25
N GLU A 182 -2.73 -9.10 9.89
CA GLU A 182 -4.12 -8.60 9.86
C GLU A 182 -4.47 -7.86 11.16
N ILE A 183 -5.08 -6.68 11.04
CA ILE A 183 -5.82 -6.06 12.15
C ILE A 183 -7.19 -6.74 12.22
N GLU A 184 -7.29 -7.76 13.08
CA GLU A 184 -8.52 -8.55 13.23
C GLU A 184 -9.62 -7.77 13.98
N GLY A 185 -10.85 -7.85 13.47
CA GLY A 185 -12.04 -7.33 14.14
C GLY A 185 -12.12 -5.80 14.17
N ASN A 186 -12.56 -5.25 15.30
CA ASN A 186 -12.70 -3.80 15.46
C ASN A 186 -11.33 -3.17 15.74
N LEU A 187 -11.04 -2.08 15.02
CA LEU A 187 -9.82 -1.32 15.20
C LEU A 187 -9.68 -0.81 16.65
N LYS A 188 -8.48 -0.99 17.20
CA LYS A 188 -8.04 -0.40 18.46
C LYS A 188 -6.60 0.07 18.31
N ARG A 189 -6.29 1.26 18.80
CA ARG A 189 -4.94 1.85 18.72
C ARG A 189 -3.85 0.92 19.23
N ASP A 190 -4.09 0.17 20.32
CA ASP A 190 -3.07 -0.70 20.92
C ASP A 190 -2.74 -1.91 20.03
N VAL A 191 -3.74 -2.38 19.26
CA VAL A 191 -3.58 -3.49 18.31
C VAL A 191 -2.81 -3.02 17.09
N GLU A 192 -3.21 -1.87 16.53
CA GLU A 192 -2.49 -1.23 15.42
C GLU A 192 -1.04 -0.91 15.83
N GLU A 193 -0.83 -0.31 17.00
CA GLU A 193 0.49 0.04 17.51
C GLU A 193 1.39 -1.19 17.58
N LYS A 194 0.88 -2.27 18.19
CA LYS A 194 1.62 -3.53 18.32
C LYS A 194 2.02 -4.08 16.96
N LEU A 195 1.08 -4.19 16.02
CA LEU A 195 1.33 -4.79 14.71
C LEU A 195 2.27 -3.95 13.85
N VAL A 196 2.12 -2.62 13.88
CA VAL A 196 3.05 -1.71 13.19
C VAL A 196 4.46 -1.84 13.75
N ARG A 197 4.62 -1.92 15.08
CA ARG A 197 5.93 -2.14 15.70
C ARG A 197 6.53 -3.49 15.32
N GLU A 198 5.76 -4.58 15.41
CA GLU A 198 6.22 -5.92 15.00
C GLU A 198 6.66 -5.94 13.53
N LEU A 199 5.90 -5.25 12.66
CA LEU A 199 6.22 -5.13 11.24
C LEU A 199 7.57 -4.43 11.02
N MET A 200 7.74 -3.27 11.66
CA MET A 200 8.91 -2.41 11.48
C MET A 200 10.18 -2.97 12.14
N ASP A 201 10.03 -3.77 13.19
CA ASP A 201 11.14 -4.47 13.86
C ASP A 201 11.59 -5.73 13.07
N GLY A 202 10.92 -6.06 11.95
CA GLY A 202 11.24 -7.21 11.11
C GLY A 202 10.76 -8.55 11.66
N ILE A 203 9.70 -8.53 12.50
CA ILE A 203 9.05 -9.70 13.07
C ILE A 203 7.83 -10.04 12.19
N VAL A 204 8.09 -10.32 10.91
CA VAL A 204 7.07 -10.65 9.89
C VAL A 204 7.38 -12.00 9.29
#